data_AF-A0A955F7D7-F1
#
_entry.id   AF-A0A955F7D7-F1
#
_cell.length_a   1.000
_cell.length_b   1.000
_cell.length_c   1.000
_cell.angle_alpha   90.00
_cell.angle_beta   90.00
_cell.angle_gamma   90.00
#
_symmetry.space_group_name_H-M   'P 1'
#
loop_
_entity.id
_entity.type
_entity.pdbx_description
1 polymer ?
#
loop_
_entity_poly.entity_id
_entity_poly.type
_entity_poly.pdbx_seq_one_letter_code
_entity_poly.pdbx_strand_id
1 'polypeptide(L)'
;MPDLLFMIILVGLIALSSVCSGVIGGFLSLNHYQLKRKAQLGDEKARIAYPLHGMGYQLLVSLLIINVAANATVAVLLSHRVAGVFAVLLATATILFFGEILPMLYLRKYVVAILAFTSPVLKKVVAVMAPVNRPVARLL
;
A
#
# COMPACT_ATOMS: atom_id res chain seq x y z
N MET A 1 3.37 22.58 17.57
CA MET A 1 2.35 21.52 17.39
C MET A 1 2.31 20.71 18.67
N PRO A 2 1.15 20.39 19.26
CA PRO A 2 1.13 19.53 20.44
C PRO A 2 1.78 18.20 20.06
N ASP A 3 2.80 17.76 20.79
CA ASP A 3 3.62 16.58 20.44
C ASP A 3 2.78 15.32 20.18
N LEU A 4 1.63 15.23 20.85
CA LEU A 4 0.62 14.19 20.64
C LEU A 4 0.07 14.16 19.20
N LEU A 5 -0.27 15.32 18.64
CA LEU A 5 -0.81 15.40 17.27
C LEU A 5 0.24 14.98 16.23
N PHE A 6 1.51 15.33 16.47
CA PHE A 6 2.62 14.86 15.65
C PHE A 6 2.74 13.33 15.69
N MET A 7 2.73 12.73 16.89
CA MET A 7 2.80 11.27 17.04
C MET A 7 1.61 10.57 16.38
N ILE A 8 0.39 11.09 16.53
CA ILE A 8 -0.81 10.53 15.90
C ILE A 8 -0.68 10.54 14.38
N ILE A 9 -0.24 11.65 13.79
CA ILE A 9 -0.05 11.75 12.33
C ILE A 9 1.04 10.79 11.86
N LEU A 10 2.16 10.71 12.58
CA LEU A 10 3.28 9.84 12.24
C LEU A 10 2.88 8.36 12.29
N VAL A 11 2.21 7.93 13.35
CA VAL A 11 1.68 6.56 13.47
C VAL A 11 0.65 6.28 12.38
N GLY A 12 -0.24 7.24 12.09
CA GLY A 12 -1.22 7.12 11.02
C GLY A 12 -0.58 6.96 9.64
N LEU A 13 0.48 7.71 9.35
CA LEU A 13 1.23 7.60 8.10
C LEU A 13 1.96 6.26 7.96
N ILE A 14 2.59 5.78 9.04
CA ILE A 14 3.24 4.45 9.06
C ILE A 14 2.18 3.35 8.89
N ALA A 15 1.01 3.49 9.52
CA ALA A 15 -0.10 2.56 9.34
C ALA A 15 -0.62 2.56 7.88
N LEU A 16 -0.70 3.73 7.25
CA LEU A 16 -1.09 3.82 5.84
C LEU A 16 -0.05 3.18 4.91
N SER A 17 1.23 3.49 5.12
CA SER A 17 2.37 2.91 4.39
C SER A 17 2.40 1.38 4.54
N SER A 18 2.26 0.88 5.76
CA SER A 18 2.22 -0.56 6.06
C SER A 18 1.12 -1.31 5.33
N VAL A 19 -0.10 -0.77 5.32
CA VAL A 19 -1.19 -1.38 4.56
C VAL A 19 -0.88 -1.35 3.06
N CYS A 20 -0.39 -0.23 2.53
CA CYS A 20 -0.06 -0.13 1.10
C CYS A 20 1.04 -1.13 0.71
N SER A 21 2.16 -1.14 1.41
CA SER A 21 3.28 -2.06 1.20
C SER A 21 2.87 -3.54 1.33
N GLY A 22 2.08 -3.87 2.35
CA GLY A 22 1.54 -5.22 2.54
C GLY A 22 0.62 -5.66 1.40
N VAL A 23 -0.26 -4.76 0.92
CA VAL A 23 -1.13 -5.03 -0.24
C VAL A 23 -0.31 -5.15 -1.52
N ILE A 24 0.70 -4.30 -1.76
CA ILE A 24 1.59 -4.38 -2.93
C ILE A 24 2.32 -5.72 -2.96
N GLY A 25 3.00 -6.09 -1.86
CA GLY A 25 3.75 -7.35 -1.78
C GLY A 25 2.83 -8.57 -1.91
N GLY A 26 1.63 -8.50 -1.33
CA GLY A 26 0.61 -9.53 -1.49
C GLY A 26 0.07 -9.62 -2.93
N PHE A 27 -0.24 -8.48 -3.54
CA PHE A 27 -0.79 -8.39 -4.88
C PHE A 27 0.18 -8.97 -5.91
N LEU A 28 1.46 -8.61 -5.82
CA LEU A 28 2.52 -9.15 -6.67
C LEU A 28 2.73 -10.67 -6.49
N SER A 29 2.35 -11.22 -5.33
CA SER A 29 2.44 -12.65 -5.06
C SER A 29 1.20 -13.44 -5.53
N LEU A 30 0.13 -12.78 -5.95
CA LEU A 30 -1.10 -13.46 -6.36
C LEU A 30 -0.95 -14.06 -7.76
N ASN A 31 -1.32 -15.34 -7.88
CA ASN A 31 -1.43 -15.99 -9.18
C ASN A 31 -2.84 -15.82 -9.74
N HIS A 32 -2.94 -15.17 -10.90
CA HIS A 32 -4.21 -14.92 -11.59
C HIS A 32 -5.06 -16.19 -11.78
N TYR A 33 -4.46 -17.32 -12.18
CA TYR A 33 -5.17 -18.57 -12.42
C TYR A 33 -5.74 -19.16 -11.13
N GLN A 34 -4.97 -19.13 -10.04
CA GLN A 34 -5.43 -19.64 -8.75
C GLN A 34 -6.55 -18.78 -8.17
N LEU A 35 -6.45 -17.45 -8.33
CA LEU A 35 -7.48 -16.52 -7.88
C LEU A 35 -8.79 -16.70 -8.68
N LYS A 36 -8.68 -16.85 -10.01
CA LYS A 36 -9.82 -17.13 -10.89
C LYS A 36 -10.52 -18.44 -10.50
N ARG A 37 -9.74 -19.51 -10.28
CA ARG A 37 -10.29 -20.81 -9.87
C ARG A 37 -11.02 -20.71 -8.52
N LYS A 38 -10.45 -20.02 -7.52
CA LYS A 38 -11.13 -19.81 -6.23
C LYS A 38 -12.44 -19.04 -6.38
N ALA A 39 -12.47 -18.01 -7.22
CA ALA A 39 -13.69 -17.26 -7.49
C ALA A 39 -14.77 -18.14 -8.18
N GLN A 40 -14.37 -19.03 -9.09
CA GLN A 40 -15.29 -19.98 -9.75
C GLN A 40 -15.81 -21.06 -8.80
N LEU A 41 -15.02 -21.46 -7.81
CA LEU A 41 -15.40 -22.43 -6.78
C LEU A 41 -16.30 -21.83 -5.69
N GLY A 42 -16.72 -20.56 -5.80
CA GLY A 42 -17.67 -19.93 -4.89
C GLY A 42 -17.07 -19.11 -3.74
N ASP A 43 -15.75 -18.87 -3.72
CA ASP A 43 -15.14 -17.98 -2.73
C ASP A 43 -15.52 -16.52 -3.03
N GLU A 44 -16.37 -15.95 -2.16
CA GLU A 44 -16.89 -14.58 -2.30
C GLU A 44 -15.77 -13.53 -2.26
N LYS A 45 -14.75 -13.72 -1.42
CA LYS A 45 -13.61 -12.79 -1.31
C LYS A 45 -12.79 -12.82 -2.59
N ALA A 46 -12.54 -14.02 -3.13
CA ALA A 46 -11.85 -14.17 -4.41
C ALA A 46 -12.66 -13.54 -5.55
N ARG A 47 -13.99 -13.66 -5.55
CA ARG A 47 -14.86 -13.06 -6.56
C ARG A 47 -14.81 -11.53 -6.56
N ILE A 48 -14.70 -10.90 -5.38
CA ILE A 48 -14.56 -9.44 -5.25
C ILE A 48 -13.13 -8.98 -5.59
N ALA A 49 -12.11 -9.74 -5.18
CA ALA A 49 -10.70 -9.41 -5.41
C ALA A 49 -10.25 -9.62 -6.86
N TYR A 50 -10.86 -10.57 -7.57
CA TYR A 50 -10.52 -10.90 -8.97
C TYR A 50 -10.57 -9.69 -9.93
N PRO A 51 -11.64 -8.87 -10.00
CA PRO A 51 -11.67 -7.71 -10.88
C PRO A 51 -10.64 -6.63 -10.50
N LEU A 52 -10.30 -6.48 -9.21
CA LEU A 52 -9.22 -5.58 -8.77
C LEU A 52 -7.86 -6.06 -9.25
N HIS A 53 -7.61 -7.37 -9.17
CA HIS A 53 -6.42 -7.98 -9.75
C HIS A 53 -6.37 -7.80 -11.28
N GLY A 54 -7.52 -7.80 -11.94
CA GLY A 54 -7.65 -7.49 -13.37
C GLY A 54 -7.26 -6.05 -13.74
N MET A 55 -7.33 -5.08 -12.82
CA MET A 55 -6.83 -3.71 -13.05
C MET A 55 -5.30 -3.66 -13.18
N GLY A 56 -4.61 -4.71 -12.71
CA GLY A 56 -3.17 -4.92 -12.92
C GLY A 56 -2.33 -3.73 -12.45
N TYR A 57 -1.52 -3.19 -13.36
CA TYR A 57 -0.59 -2.10 -13.09
C TYR A 57 -1.24 -0.81 -12.61
N GLN A 58 -2.50 -0.53 -12.97
CA GLN A 58 -3.17 0.69 -12.52
C GLN A 58 -3.35 0.72 -11.00
N LEU A 59 -3.75 -0.41 -10.41
CA LEU A 59 -3.88 -0.53 -8.95
C LEU A 59 -2.51 -0.49 -8.27
N LEU A 60 -1.52 -1.19 -8.83
CA LEU A 60 -0.16 -1.19 -8.30
C LEU A 60 0.46 0.20 -8.27
N VAL A 61 0.37 0.95 -9.37
CA VAL A 61 0.94 2.31 -9.46
C VAL A 61 0.26 3.25 -8.47
N SER A 62 -1.06 3.20 -8.33
CA SER A 62 -1.76 4.02 -7.32
C SER A 62 -1.30 3.72 -5.89
N LEU A 63 -1.18 2.43 -5.54
CA LEU A 63 -0.71 2.02 -4.22
C LEU A 63 0.74 2.44 -4.00
N LEU A 64 1.61 2.33 -5.02
CA LEU A 64 3.00 2.77 -4.95
C LEU A 64 3.11 4.28 -4.71
N ILE A 65 2.32 5.09 -5.43
CA ILE A 65 2.31 6.55 -5.25
C ILE A 65 1.92 6.91 -3.82
N ILE A 66 0.84 6.30 -3.29
CA ILE A 66 0.40 6.55 -1.91
C ILE A 66 1.48 6.12 -0.91
N ASN A 67 2.10 4.96 -1.13
CA ASN A 67 3.15 4.45 -0.26
C ASN A 67 4.38 5.37 -0.22
N VAL A 68 4.87 5.78 -1.39
CA VAL A 68 6.02 6.69 -1.51
C VAL A 68 5.71 8.04 -0.89
N ALA A 69 4.51 8.59 -1.13
CA ALA A 69 4.09 9.86 -0.53
C ALA A 69 4.02 9.77 1.00
N ALA A 70 3.49 8.68 1.56
CA ALA A 70 3.45 8.46 3.00
C ALA A 70 4.87 8.37 3.59
N ASN A 71 5.74 7.57 2.97
CA ASN A 71 7.14 7.40 3.40
C ASN A 71 7.92 8.71 3.35
N ALA A 72 7.79 9.48 2.28
CA ALA A 72 8.40 10.79 2.15
C ALA A 72 7.91 11.75 3.25
N THR A 73 6.61 11.74 3.54
CA THR A 73 6.03 12.57 4.59
C THR A 73 6.57 12.17 5.98
N VAL A 74 6.69 10.88 6.27
CA VAL A 74 7.32 10.38 7.51
C VAL A 74 8.75 10.88 7.61
N ALA A 75 9.56 10.71 6.56
CA ALA A 75 10.95 11.16 6.57
C ALA A 75 11.11 12.67 6.81
N VAL A 76 10.26 13.49 6.17
CA VAL A 76 10.24 14.95 6.37
C VAL A 76 9.79 15.31 7.78
N LEU A 77 8.77 14.63 8.33
CA LEU A 77 8.33 14.87 9.69
C LEU A 77 9.40 14.53 10.74
N LEU A 78 10.16 13.45 10.53
CA LEU A 78 11.26 13.08 11.42
C LEU A 78 12.45 14.04 11.29
N SER A 79 12.76 14.53 10.09
CA SER A 79 13.87 15.48 9.89
C SER A 79 13.65 16.84 10.54
N HIS A 80 12.39 17.22 10.81
CA HIS A 80 12.07 18.39 11.63
C HIS A 80 12.38 18.20 13.12
N ARG A 81 12.53 16.95 13.60
CA ARG A 81 12.75 16.63 15.03
C ARG A 81 14.18 16.18 15.32
N VAL A 82 14.82 15.50 14.38
CA VAL A 82 16.17 14.97 14.50
C VAL A 82 17.01 15.63 13.42
N ALA A 83 18.23 16.07 13.76
CA ALA A 83 19.10 16.77 12.82
C ALA A 83 20.10 15.82 12.14
N GLY A 84 20.41 16.12 10.87
CA GLY A 84 21.52 15.52 10.14
C GLY A 84 21.32 14.04 9.77
N VAL A 85 22.44 13.32 9.67
CA VAL A 85 22.50 11.92 9.19
C VAL A 85 21.65 10.98 10.07
N PHE A 86 21.58 11.23 11.38
CA PHE A 86 20.77 10.44 12.29
C PHE A 86 19.28 10.48 11.96
N ALA A 87 18.76 11.60 11.44
CA ALA A 87 17.36 11.72 11.03
C ALA A 87 17.03 10.79 9.87
N VAL A 88 17.93 10.74 8.87
CA VAL A 88 17.80 9.89 7.69
C VAL A 88 17.85 8.42 8.09
N LEU A 89 18.83 8.05 8.93
CA LEU A 89 18.96 6.67 9.42
C LEU A 89 17.74 6.23 10.23
N LEU A 90 17.27 7.07 11.16
CA LEU A 90 16.12 6.76 11.99
C LEU A 90 14.84 6.63 11.17
N ALA A 91 14.60 7.56 10.24
CA ALA A 91 13.45 7.51 9.33
C ALA A 91 13.49 6.26 8.44
N THR A 92 14.64 5.99 7.84
CA THR A 92 14.82 4.81 6.98
C THR A 92 14.58 3.53 7.74
N ALA A 93 15.19 3.36 8.92
CA ALA A 93 14.97 2.19 9.76
C ALA A 93 13.50 2.04 10.17
N THR A 94 12.86 3.13 10.61
CA THR A 94 11.45 3.12 11.03
C THR A 94 10.53 2.72 9.89
N ILE A 95 10.68 3.34 8.72
CA ILE A 95 9.87 3.04 7.53
C ILE A 95 10.12 1.60 7.08
N LEU A 96 11.38 1.18 6.97
CA LEU A 96 11.74 -0.13 6.45
C LEU A 96 11.21 -1.26 7.34
N PHE A 97 11.38 -1.19 8.65
CA PHE A 97 10.91 -2.25 9.55
C PHE A 97 9.40 -2.20 9.77
N PHE A 98 8.85 -1.04 10.14
CA PHE A 98 7.45 -0.93 10.55
C PHE A 98 6.49 -0.63 9.38
N GLY A 99 6.96 0.11 8.38
CA GLY A 99 6.18 0.48 7.21
C GLY A 99 6.25 -0.54 6.06
N GLU A 100 7.31 -1.33 5.94
CA GLU A 100 7.50 -2.17 4.75
C GLU A 100 7.67 -3.66 5.05
N ILE A 101 8.75 -4.05 5.72
CA ILE A 101 9.13 -5.46 5.87
C ILE A 101 8.14 -6.24 6.73
N LEU A 102 7.86 -5.78 7.96
CA LEU A 102 6.92 -6.49 8.84
C LEU A 102 5.53 -6.60 8.19
N PRO A 103 4.93 -5.51 7.66
CA PRO A 103 3.63 -5.58 7.00
C PRO A 103 3.61 -6.53 5.80
N MET A 104 4.64 -6.52 4.95
CA MET A 104 4.74 -7.45 3.81
C MET A 104 4.78 -8.91 4.24
N LEU A 105 5.43 -9.24 5.36
CA LEU A 105 5.50 -10.61 5.86
C LEU A 105 4.14 -11.12 6.38
N TYR A 106 3.40 -10.27 7.10
CA TYR A 106 2.14 -10.67 7.73
C TYR A 106 0.92 -10.50 6.82
N LEU A 107 0.75 -9.33 6.18
CA LEU A 107 -0.45 -8.99 5.42
C LEU A 107 -0.54 -9.72 4.09
N ARG A 108 0.60 -10.11 3.49
CA ARG A 108 0.65 -10.86 2.23
C ARG A 108 -0.19 -12.14 2.27
N LYS A 109 -0.28 -12.83 3.41
CA LYS A 109 -1.09 -14.06 3.57
C LYS A 109 -2.59 -13.78 3.48
N TYR A 110 -3.02 -12.57 3.82
CA TYR A 110 -4.42 -12.17 3.89
C TYR A 110 -4.84 -11.24 2.74
N VAL A 111 -3.97 -11.05 1.73
CA VAL A 111 -4.18 -10.03 0.70
C VAL A 111 -5.50 -10.18 -0.05
N VAL A 112 -5.98 -11.40 -0.32
CA VAL A 112 -7.28 -11.61 -0.98
C VAL A 112 -8.43 -11.06 -0.14
N ALA A 113 -8.39 -11.28 1.18
CA ALA A 113 -9.38 -10.74 2.09
C ALA A 113 -9.28 -9.22 2.22
N ILE A 114 -8.07 -8.67 2.28
CA ILE A 114 -7.83 -7.23 2.35
C ILE A 114 -8.33 -6.54 1.07
N LEU A 115 -8.01 -7.08 -0.11
CA LEU A 115 -8.49 -6.57 -1.40
C LEU A 115 -10.02 -6.63 -1.50
N ALA A 116 -10.63 -7.73 -1.04
CA ALA A 116 -12.09 -7.86 -1.04
C ALA A 116 -12.74 -6.78 -0.14
N PHE A 117 -12.23 -6.60 1.08
CA PHE A 117 -12.75 -5.64 2.04
C PHE A 117 -12.52 -4.18 1.61
N THR A 118 -11.32 -3.87 1.12
CA THR A 118 -10.94 -2.51 0.69
C THR A 118 -11.31 -2.19 -0.76
N SER A 119 -11.97 -3.13 -1.46
CA SER A 119 -12.40 -3.00 -2.85
C SER A 119 -13.01 -1.65 -3.24
N PRO A 120 -14.03 -1.12 -2.54
CA PRO A 120 -14.63 0.16 -2.93
C PRO A 120 -13.65 1.33 -2.79
N VAL A 121 -12.78 1.31 -1.79
CA VAL A 121 -11.78 2.36 -1.56
C VAL A 121 -10.71 2.29 -2.64
N LEU A 122 -10.18 1.10 -2.93
CA LEU A 122 -9.16 0.90 -3.96
C LEU A 122 -9.65 1.31 -5.35
N LYS A 123 -10.90 0.98 -5.69
CA LYS A 123 -11.52 1.41 -6.96
C LYS A 123 -11.60 2.94 -7.05
N LYS A 124 -11.99 3.62 -5.97
CA LYS A 124 -12.01 5.10 -5.93
C LYS A 124 -10.61 5.68 -6.06
N VAL A 125 -9.64 5.13 -5.34
CA VAL A 125 -8.23 5.54 -5.43
C VAL A 125 -7.72 5.42 -6.86
N VAL A 126 -7.95 4.28 -7.52
CA VAL A 126 -7.55 4.07 -8.92
C VAL A 126 -8.27 5.04 -9.85
N ALA A 127 -9.55 5.33 -9.62
CA ALA A 127 -10.30 6.29 -10.43
C ALA A 127 -9.75 7.72 -10.29
N VAL A 128 -9.41 8.15 -9.06
CA VAL A 128 -8.80 9.46 -8.80
C VAL A 128 -7.39 9.55 -9.39
N MET A 129 -6.64 8.45 -9.34
CA MET A 129 -5.28 8.36 -9.88
C MET A 129 -5.24 7.99 -11.37
N ALA A 130 -6.39 7.74 -12.00
CA ALA A 130 -6.51 7.41 -13.43
C ALA A 130 -5.79 8.40 -14.38
N PRO A 131 -5.81 9.74 -14.19
CA PRO A 131 -5.06 10.65 -15.06
C PRO A 131 -3.54 10.40 -15.03
N VAL A 132 -3.00 10.00 -13.89
CA VAL A 132 -1.57 9.69 -13.71
C VAL A 132 -1.26 8.25 -14.13
N ASN A 133 -2.16 7.31 -13.86
CA ASN A 133 -1.98 5.90 -14.17
C ASN A 133 -2.09 5.58 -15.67
N ARG A 134 -2.97 6.28 -16.41
CA ARG A 134 -3.18 6.03 -17.85
C ARG A 134 -1.91 6.20 -18.70
N PRO A 135 -1.07 7.23 -18.53
CA PRO A 135 0.19 7.33 -19.28
C PRO A 135 1.19 6.24 -18.88
N VAL A 136 1.30 5.92 -17.58
CA VAL A 136 2.20 4.87 -17.08
C VAL A 136 1.80 3.49 -17.59
N ALA A 137 0.49 3.19 -17.61
CA ALA A 137 -0.06 1.95 -18.17
C ALA A 137 -0.01 1.87 -19.70
N ARG A 138 0.33 2.95 -20.40
CA ARG A 138 0.62 2.92 -21.85
C ARG A 138 2.10 2.70 -22.15
N LEU A 139 2.97 2.93 -21.17
CA LEU A 139 4.43 2.76 -21.27
C LEU A 139 4.90 1.36 -20.85
N LEU A 140 4.06 0.65 -20.08
CA LEU A 140 4.24 -0.74 -19.60
C LEU A 140 3.32 -1.68 -20.36
#